data_AF-A0A090VNR4-F1
#
_entry.id   AF-A0A090VNR4-F1
#
_cell.length_a   1.000
_cell.length_b   1.000
_cell.length_c   1.000
_cell.angle_alpha   90.00
_cell.angle_beta   90.00
_cell.angle_gamma   90.00
#
_symmetry.space_group_name_H-M   'P 1'
#
loop_
_entity.id
_entity.type
_entity.pdbx_description
1 polymer ?
#
loop_
_entity_poly.entity_id
_entity_poly.type
_entity_poly.pdbx_seq_one_letter_code
_entity_poly.pdbx_strand_id
1 'polypeptide(L)'
;MSYLKMNDEEVLPVVVEMNILLADYHVYYQKSRSNHWNIVGRNFFDLHEKFEDMYNDARIKIDEIAERILTLRYHPMSQMEDYLKSSTIKEKAVLKSDRAMVLETLNDHKLLLEQMGKVMEKQKQLPMKELQI
;
A
#
# COMPACT_ATOMS: atom_id res chain seq x y z
N MET A 1 1.35 17.63 25.60
CA MET A 1 1.37 18.81 24.71
C MET A 1 1.34 18.33 23.27
N SER A 2 0.33 18.72 22.48
CA SER A 2 0.22 18.36 21.06
C SER A 2 1.11 19.28 20.23
N TYR A 3 2.25 18.78 19.75
CA TYR A 3 3.17 19.57 18.93
C TYR A 3 2.67 19.79 17.51
N LEU A 4 1.76 18.92 17.02
CA LEU A 4 1.25 18.98 15.66
C LEU A 4 0.08 19.97 15.47
N LYS A 5 -0.55 20.48 16.54
CA LYS A 5 -1.71 21.40 16.46
C LYS A 5 -2.81 20.96 15.46
N MET A 6 -2.92 19.68 15.12
CA MET A 6 -3.95 19.13 14.22
C MET A 6 -5.21 18.77 15.02
N ASN A 7 -6.39 18.90 14.41
CA ASN A 7 -7.65 18.44 14.99
C ASN A 7 -7.82 16.94 14.64
N ASP A 8 -8.05 16.11 15.65
CA ASP A 8 -8.18 14.66 15.49
C ASP A 8 -9.34 14.30 14.51
N GLU A 9 -10.46 15.05 14.54
CA GLU A 9 -11.58 14.82 13.62
C GLU A 9 -11.23 15.09 12.15
N GLU A 10 -10.34 16.05 11.89
CA GLU A 10 -9.92 16.42 10.54
C GLU A 10 -8.93 15.39 9.96
N VAL A 11 -8.10 14.77 10.81
CA VAL A 11 -7.05 13.82 10.40
C VAL A 11 -7.59 12.41 10.21
N LEU A 12 -8.67 12.05 10.90
CA LEU A 12 -9.26 10.71 10.82
C LEU A 12 -9.54 10.24 9.37
N PRO A 13 -10.13 11.03 8.46
CA PRO A 13 -10.32 10.61 7.06
C PRO A 13 -9.02 10.26 6.34
N VAL A 14 -7.92 10.98 6.61
CA VAL A 14 -6.61 10.67 6.02
C VAL A 14 -6.10 9.33 6.54
N VAL A 15 -6.22 9.10 7.85
CA VAL A 15 -5.81 7.86 8.51
C VAL A 15 -6.60 6.65 8.01
N VAL A 16 -7.90 6.82 7.74
CA VAL A 16 -8.74 5.77 7.15
C VAL A 16 -8.21 5.36 5.78
N GLU A 17 -7.97 6.32 4.88
CA GLU A 17 -7.43 6.03 3.54
C GLU A 17 -6.00 5.47 3.60
N MET A 18 -5.20 5.90 4.57
CA MET A 18 -3.86 5.35 4.81
C MET A 18 -3.90 3.89 5.27
N ASN A 19 -4.87 3.48 6.09
CA ASN A 19 -5.03 2.08 6.48
C ASN A 19 -5.47 1.20 5.31
N ILE A 20 -6.28 1.74 4.39
CA ILE A 20 -6.61 1.04 3.14
C ILE A 20 -5.35 0.91 2.27
N LEU A 21 -4.54 1.97 2.16
CA LEU A 21 -3.26 1.91 1.44
C LEU A 21 -2.29 0.89 2.06
N LEU A 22 -2.22 0.83 3.40
CA LEU A 22 -1.44 -0.16 4.12
C LEU A 22 -1.89 -1.59 3.79
N ALA A 23 -3.21 -1.82 3.79
CA ALA A 23 -3.80 -3.11 3.40
C ALA A 23 -3.47 -3.47 1.94
N ASP A 24 -3.58 -2.53 1.01
CA ASP A 24 -3.21 -2.72 -0.40
C ASP A 24 -1.75 -3.15 -0.55
N TYR A 25 -0.83 -2.47 0.15
CA TYR A 25 0.58 -2.82 0.12
C TYR A 25 0.89 -4.20 0.71
N HIS A 26 0.19 -4.62 1.77
CA HIS A 26 0.34 -5.98 2.33
C HIS A 26 -0.10 -7.06 1.33
N VAL A 27 -1.24 -6.87 0.67
CA VAL A 27 -1.71 -7.82 -0.36
C VAL A 27 -0.79 -7.79 -1.58
N TYR A 28 -0.35 -6.61 -2.03
CA TYR A 28 0.61 -6.45 -3.12
C TYR A 28 1.96 -7.11 -2.82
N TYR A 29 2.46 -6.96 -1.60
CA TYR A 29 3.70 -7.60 -1.13
C TYR A 29 3.63 -9.12 -1.27
N GLN A 30 2.56 -9.73 -0.73
CA GLN A 30 2.38 -11.17 -0.80
C GLN A 30 2.15 -11.65 -2.24
N LYS A 31 1.42 -10.90 -3.07
CA LYS A 31 1.25 -11.20 -4.50
C LYS A 31 2.57 -11.15 -5.27
N SER A 32 3.43 -10.18 -4.98
CA SER A 32 4.73 -10.05 -5.63
C SER A 32 5.64 -11.23 -5.29
N ARG A 33 5.63 -11.70 -4.03
CA ARG A 33 6.32 -12.95 -3.64
C ARG A 33 5.74 -14.17 -4.32
N SER A 34 4.41 -14.26 -4.39
CA SER A 34 3.73 -15.34 -5.10
C SER A 34 4.14 -15.39 -6.58
N ASN A 35 4.20 -14.24 -7.24
CA ASN A 35 4.70 -14.15 -8.62
C ASN A 35 6.17 -14.58 -8.70
N HIS A 36 7.04 -14.07 -7.83
CA HIS A 36 8.48 -14.42 -7.78
C HIS A 36 8.72 -15.94 -7.66
N TRP A 37 7.90 -16.66 -6.88
CA TRP A 37 8.02 -18.12 -6.72
C TRP A 37 7.44 -18.92 -7.89
N ASN A 38 6.37 -18.45 -8.51
CA ASN A 38 5.52 -19.26 -9.38
C ASN A 38 5.62 -18.90 -10.88
N ILE A 39 6.70 -18.24 -11.31
CA ILE A 39 6.85 -17.80 -12.70
C ILE A 39 6.84 -19.00 -13.65
N VAL A 40 5.93 -18.95 -14.62
CA VAL A 40 5.88 -19.90 -15.74
C VAL A 40 5.95 -19.12 -17.05
N GLY A 41 7.09 -19.17 -17.72
CA GLY A 41 7.30 -18.44 -18.97
C GLY A 41 8.75 -18.34 -19.40
N ARG A 42 8.99 -17.65 -20.51
CA ARG A 42 10.34 -17.49 -21.09
C ARG A 42 11.16 -16.39 -20.43
N ASN A 43 10.49 -15.51 -19.67
CA ASN A 43 11.11 -14.34 -19.02
C ASN A 43 11.45 -14.62 -17.54
N PHE A 44 11.74 -15.88 -17.18
CA PHE A 44 11.92 -16.30 -15.78
C PHE A 44 12.96 -15.45 -15.05
N PHE A 45 14.18 -15.35 -15.57
CA PHE A 45 15.29 -14.71 -14.86
C PHE A 45 15.02 -13.22 -14.60
N ASP A 46 14.59 -12.48 -15.63
CA ASP A 46 14.30 -11.05 -15.50
C ASP A 46 13.14 -10.78 -14.55
N LEU A 47 12.05 -11.55 -14.67
CA LEU A 47 10.87 -11.34 -13.83
C LEU A 47 11.09 -11.81 -12.39
N HIS A 48 11.90 -12.84 -12.17
CA HIS A 48 12.23 -13.34 -10.83
C HIS A 48 12.94 -12.27 -10.01
N GLU A 49 14.01 -11.70 -10.54
CA GLU A 49 14.73 -10.58 -9.93
C GLU A 49 13.81 -9.36 -9.79
N LYS A 50 13.02 -9.05 -10.83
CA LYS A 50 12.15 -7.87 -10.78
C LYS A 50 11.06 -7.94 -9.72
N PHE A 51 10.44 -9.11 -9.53
CA PHE A 51 9.44 -9.28 -8.46
C PHE A 51 10.08 -9.25 -7.07
N GLU A 52 11.37 -9.63 -6.94
CA GLU A 52 12.12 -9.47 -5.70
C GLU A 52 12.35 -8.00 -5.33
N ASP A 53 12.84 -7.21 -6.28
CA ASP A 53 12.96 -5.76 -6.09
C ASP A 53 11.64 -5.14 -5.63
N MET A 54 10.54 -5.52 -6.28
CA MET A 54 9.21 -5.01 -5.99
C MET A 54 8.73 -5.36 -4.58
N TYR A 55 8.87 -6.62 -4.14
CA TYR A 55 8.43 -6.96 -2.78
C TYR A 55 9.34 -6.35 -1.72
N ASN A 56 10.63 -6.13 -2.01
CA ASN A 56 11.55 -5.48 -1.09
C ASN A 56 11.22 -4.01 -0.91
N ASP A 57 10.88 -3.30 -1.98
CA ASP A 57 10.36 -1.92 -1.91
C ASP A 57 9.02 -1.87 -1.16
N ALA A 58 8.07 -2.75 -1.50
CA ALA A 58 6.78 -2.83 -0.82
C ALA A 58 6.93 -3.04 0.70
N ARG A 59 7.90 -3.85 1.14
CA ARG A 59 8.21 -4.06 2.56
C ARG A 59 8.60 -2.75 3.26
N ILE A 60 9.39 -1.90 2.61
CA ILE A 60 9.79 -0.59 3.15
C ILE A 60 8.56 0.34 3.21
N LYS A 61 7.73 0.34 2.16
CA LYS A 61 6.52 1.18 2.11
C LYS A 61 5.48 0.81 3.16
N ILE A 62 5.31 -0.47 3.45
CA ILE A 62 4.46 -0.94 4.55
C ILE A 62 4.86 -0.28 5.88
N ASP A 63 6.15 -0.29 6.19
CA ASP A 63 6.69 0.28 7.42
C ASP A 63 6.50 1.81 7.46
N GLU A 64 6.89 2.50 6.39
CA GLU A 64 6.72 3.96 6.26
C GLU A 64 5.25 4.40 6.47
N ILE A 65 4.29 3.66 5.89
CA ILE A 65 2.86 3.96 6.04
C ILE A 65 2.39 3.71 7.47
N ALA A 66 2.78 2.58 8.07
CA ALA A 66 2.39 2.23 9.43
C ALA A 66 2.95 3.23 10.45
N GLU A 67 4.23 3.60 10.33
CA GLU A 67 4.84 4.63 11.16
C GLU A 67 4.19 6.00 10.94
N ARG A 68 3.83 6.34 9.71
CA ARG A 68 3.10 7.58 9.43
C ARG A 68 1.74 7.61 10.13
N ILE A 69 1.00 6.52 10.18
CA ILE A 69 -0.26 6.41 10.94
C ILE A 69 0.00 6.65 12.44
N LEU A 70 1.07 6.07 12.99
CA LEU A 70 1.48 6.30 14.38
C LEU A 70 1.85 7.77 14.65
N THR A 71 2.54 8.44 13.72
CA THR A 71 2.87 9.87 13.86
C THR A 71 1.63 10.76 13.91
N LEU A 72 0.54 10.33 13.27
CA LEU A 72 -0.77 10.97 13.35
C LEU A 72 -1.55 10.59 14.63
N ARG A 73 -0.95 9.80 15.53
CA ARG A 73 -1.51 9.31 16.80
C ARG A 73 -2.68 8.34 16.67
N TYR A 74 -2.73 7.61 15.56
CA TYR A 74 -3.64 6.49 15.35
C TYR A 74 -2.90 5.16 15.30
N HIS A 75 -3.63 4.06 15.30
CA HIS A 75 -3.06 2.72 15.21
C HIS A 75 -3.17 2.18 13.78
N PRO A 76 -2.06 1.66 13.21
CA PRO A 76 -2.13 0.95 11.94
C PRO A 76 -2.88 -0.36 12.12
N MET A 77 -3.66 -0.72 11.10
CA MET A 77 -4.17 -2.07 10.92
C MET A 77 -3.01 -3.06 10.96
N SER A 78 -3.21 -4.21 11.61
CA SER A 78 -2.13 -5.17 11.89
C SER A 78 -2.55 -6.64 11.81
N GLN A 79 -3.81 -6.92 11.46
CA GLN A 79 -4.32 -8.28 11.27
C GLN A 79 -4.49 -8.59 9.79
N MET A 80 -4.09 -9.79 9.38
CA MET A 80 -4.22 -10.22 7.98
C MET A 80 -5.68 -10.25 7.51
N GLU A 81 -6.61 -10.65 8.39
CA GLU A 81 -8.04 -10.65 8.08
C GLU A 81 -8.53 -9.24 7.73
N ASP A 82 -8.10 -8.23 8.47
CA ASP A 82 -8.47 -6.84 8.22
C ASP A 82 -7.88 -6.36 6.90
N TYR A 83 -6.62 -6.71 6.60
CA TYR A 83 -6.01 -6.37 5.30
C TYR A 83 -6.80 -6.95 4.14
N LEU A 84 -7.21 -8.22 4.21
CA LEU A 84 -7.97 -8.87 3.14
C LEU A 84 -9.36 -8.24 2.95
N LYS A 85 -10.01 -7.81 4.04
CA LYS A 85 -11.30 -7.11 4.00
C LYS A 85 -11.17 -5.72 3.39
N SER A 86 -10.17 -4.95 3.82
CA SER A 86 -10.03 -3.53 3.49
C SER A 86 -9.29 -3.24 2.18
N SER A 87 -8.37 -4.11 1.76
CA SER A 87 -7.57 -3.94 0.55
C SER A 87 -8.46 -3.84 -0.69
N THR A 88 -8.21 -2.85 -1.53
CA THR A 88 -8.75 -2.73 -2.90
C THR A 88 -8.10 -3.75 -3.84
N ILE A 89 -6.82 -4.09 -3.59
CA ILE A 89 -6.13 -5.18 -4.28
C ILE A 89 -6.62 -6.51 -3.72
N LYS A 90 -7.02 -7.42 -4.62
CA LYS A 90 -7.49 -8.76 -4.25
C LYS A 90 -6.46 -9.82 -4.61
N GLU A 91 -6.45 -10.89 -3.81
CA GLU A 91 -5.75 -12.11 -4.13
C GLU A 91 -6.25 -12.67 -5.46
N LYS A 92 -5.35 -13.30 -6.21
CA LYS A 92 -5.65 -13.91 -7.50
C LYS A 92 -5.03 -15.31 -7.56
N ALA A 93 -5.47 -16.10 -8.53
CA ALA A 93 -4.96 -17.45 -8.76
C ALA A 93 -3.42 -17.47 -8.83
N VAL A 94 -2.80 -18.49 -8.26
CA VAL A 94 -1.32 -18.57 -8.12
C VAL A 94 -0.64 -18.85 -9.46
N LEU A 95 -1.17 -19.79 -10.24
CA LEU A 95 -0.55 -20.25 -11.49
C LEU A 95 -1.09 -19.48 -12.69
N LYS A 96 -0.19 -18.79 -13.41
CA LYS A 96 -0.51 -18.05 -14.65
C LYS A 96 0.75 -17.84 -15.49
N SER A 97 0.57 -17.37 -16.72
CA SER A 97 1.70 -17.03 -17.61
C SER A 97 2.44 -15.78 -17.13
N ASP A 98 3.73 -15.69 -17.45
CA ASP A 98 4.56 -14.50 -17.23
C ASP A 98 3.89 -13.19 -17.66
N ARG A 99 3.27 -13.15 -18.84
CA ARG A 99 2.52 -11.98 -19.34
C ARG A 99 1.32 -11.64 -18.47
N ALA A 100 0.59 -12.64 -17.98
CA ALA A 100 -0.55 -12.41 -17.10
C ALA A 100 -0.10 -11.85 -15.73
N MET A 101 1.04 -12.32 -15.21
CA MET A 101 1.64 -11.75 -13.98
C MET A 101 1.95 -10.26 -14.17
N VAL A 102 2.58 -9.88 -15.29
CA VAL A 102 2.90 -8.48 -15.59
C VAL A 102 1.63 -7.62 -15.69
N LEU A 103 0.61 -8.09 -16.41
CA LEU A 103 -0.66 -7.35 -16.53
C LEU A 103 -1.37 -7.17 -15.19
N GLU A 104 -1.31 -8.18 -14.31
CA GLU A 104 -1.83 -8.04 -12.96
C GLU A 104 -1.04 -7.06 -12.11
N THR A 105 0.30 -7.09 -12.17
CA THR A 105 1.15 -6.13 -11.46
C THR A 105 0.88 -4.69 -11.92
N LEU A 106 0.69 -4.47 -13.23
CA LEU A 106 0.31 -3.15 -13.74
C LEU A 106 -1.06 -2.69 -13.22
N ASN A 107 -2.03 -3.60 -13.13
CA ASN A 107 -3.32 -3.28 -12.55
C ASN A 107 -3.22 -2.98 -11.04
N ASP A 108 -2.40 -3.73 -10.31
CA ASP A 108 -2.16 -3.49 -8.89
C ASP A 108 -1.49 -2.12 -8.67
N HIS A 109 -0.52 -1.74 -9.51
CA HIS A 109 0.09 -0.41 -9.48
C HIS A 109 -0.93 0.71 -9.74
N LYS A 110 -1.85 0.51 -10.69
CA LYS A 110 -2.96 1.44 -10.90
C LYS A 110 -3.81 1.61 -9.63
N LEU A 111 -4.17 0.51 -8.97
CA LEU A 111 -4.97 0.55 -7.73
C LEU A 111 -4.21 1.26 -6.58
N LEU A 112 -2.91 0.99 -6.43
CA LEU A 112 -2.06 1.71 -5.46
C LEU A 112 -2.06 3.21 -5.74
N LEU A 113 -1.88 3.62 -7.00
CA LEU A 113 -1.89 5.05 -7.37
C LEU A 113 -3.25 5.70 -7.11
N GLU A 114 -4.36 5.01 -7.40
CA GLU A 114 -5.71 5.49 -7.08
C GLU A 114 -5.88 5.67 -5.56
N GLN A 115 -5.42 4.71 -4.76
CA GLN A 115 -5.52 4.78 -3.31
C GLN A 115 -4.62 5.88 -2.71
N MET A 116 -3.40 6.06 -3.23
CA MET A 116 -2.55 7.22 -2.89
C MET A 116 -3.24 8.54 -3.23
N GLY A 117 -3.92 8.62 -4.38
CA GLY A 117 -4.71 9.77 -4.79
C GLY A 117 -5.79 10.14 -3.78
N LYS A 118 -6.51 9.15 -3.24
CA LYS A 118 -7.52 9.38 -2.17
C LYS A 118 -6.88 9.91 -0.89
N VAL A 119 -5.75 9.35 -0.46
CA VAL A 119 -5.01 9.85 0.71
C VAL A 119 -4.65 11.33 0.51
N MET A 120 -4.12 11.68 -0.66
CA MET A 120 -3.78 13.08 -0.99
C MET A 120 -5.00 13.99 -1.06
N GLU A 121 -6.14 13.51 -1.57
CA GLU A 121 -7.38 14.28 -1.62
C GLU A 121 -7.88 14.61 -0.21
N LYS A 122 -7.90 13.62 0.70
CA LYS A 122 -8.26 13.85 2.10
C LYS A 122 -7.27 14.78 2.79
N GLN A 123 -5.98 14.65 2.48
CA GLN A 123 -4.95 15.53 3.04
C GLN A 123 -5.11 16.99 2.60
N LYS A 124 -5.56 17.27 1.36
CA LYS A 124 -5.84 18.64 0.89
C LYS A 124 -7.03 19.30 1.59
N GLN A 125 -7.93 18.51 2.18
CA GLN A 125 -9.07 19.01 2.94
C GLN A 125 -8.69 19.41 4.38
N LEU A 126 -7.48 19.05 4.83
CA LEU A 126 -6.94 19.52 6.09
C LEU A 126 -6.65 21.01 5.99
N PRO A 127 -7.04 21.82 7.00
CA PRO A 127 -6.64 23.22 7.03
C PRO A 127 -5.11 23.31 7.04
N MET A 128 -4.55 24.00 6.05
CA MET A 128 -3.14 24.37 6.02
C MET A 128 -2.87 25.30 7.20
N LYS A 129 -2.54 24.75 8.36
CA LYS A 129 -2.00 25.56 9.46
C LYS A 129 -0.57 25.89 9.04
N GLU A 130 -0.34 27.16 8.71
CA GLU A 130 1.00 27.70 8.53
C GLU A 130 1.87 27.16 9.68
N LEU A 131 2.90 26.41 9.33
CA LEU A 131 3.99 26.09 10.24
C LEU A 131 4.62 27.43 10.60
N GLN A 132 4.13 28.07 11.64
CA GLN A 132 4.83 29.14 12.33
C GLN A 132 6.04 28.49 12.97
N ILE A 133 7.12 28.42 12.20
CA ILE A 133 8.49 28.27 12.69
C ILE A 133 8.92 29.64 13.21
#